data_AF-A0A101JFK8-F1
#
_entry.id   AF-A0A101JFK8-F1
#
_cell.length_a   1.000
_cell.length_b   1.000
_cell.length_c   1.000
_cell.angle_alpha   90.00
_cell.angle_beta   90.00
_cell.angle_gamma   90.00
#
_symmetry.space_group_name_H-M   'P 1'
#
loop_
_entity.id
_entity.type
_entity.pdbx_description
1 polymer ?
#
loop_
_entity_poly.entity_id
_entity_poly.type
_entity_poly.pdbx_seq_one_letter_code
_entity_poly.pdbx_strand_id
1 'polypeptide(L)' 'MSAGWLTATGLAVSVLPLSVVVEVAGSREMIQRLTNGSELPYLVLRFAAAEPHGTDVPRTPRLPPEVTVRVIE' A
#
# COMPACT_ATOMS: atom_id res chain seq x y z
N MET A 1 -7.57 0.40 5.25
CA MET A 1 -6.31 0.45 4.45
C MET A 1 -5.50 1.70 4.75
N SER A 2 -6.06 2.91 4.56
CA SER A 2 -5.38 4.17 4.88
C SER A 2 -4.90 4.28 6.34
N ALA A 3 -5.73 3.84 7.30
CA ALA A 3 -5.37 3.85 8.73
C ALA A 3 -4.06 3.10 9.02
N GLY A 4 -3.88 1.89 8.47
CA GLY A 4 -2.67 1.10 8.70
C GLY A 4 -1.39 1.77 8.16
N TRP A 5 -1.49 2.51 7.06
CA TRP A 5 -0.36 3.26 6.50
C TRP A 5 -0.01 4.47 7.38
N LEU A 6 -1.01 5.21 7.85
CA LEU A 6 -0.81 6.34 8.77
C LEU A 6 -0.22 5.85 10.11
N THR A 7 -0.69 4.73 10.64
CA THR A 7 -0.12 4.10 11.84
C THR A 7 1.33 3.71 11.61
N ALA A 8 1.66 3.02 10.52
CA ALA A 8 3.03 2.64 10.21
C ALA A 8 3.95 3.87 10.08
N THR A 9 3.47 4.94 9.44
CA THR A 9 4.20 6.21 9.31
C THR A 9 4.49 6.82 10.69
N GLY A 10 3.51 6.84 11.59
CA GLY A 10 3.69 7.30 12.97
C GLY A 10 4.67 6.45 13.79
N LEU A 11 4.86 5.18 13.42
CA LEU A 11 5.81 4.25 14.04
C LEU A 11 7.18 4.23 13.34
N ALA A 12 7.45 5.15 12.41
CA ALA A 12 8.66 5.13 11.58
C ALA A 12 8.88 3.78 10.84
N VAL A 13 7.79 3.17 10.39
CA VAL A 13 7.78 1.95 9.57
C VAL A 13 7.41 2.32 8.14
N SER A 14 8.30 1.97 7.21
CA SER A 14 8.05 2.05 5.78
C SER A 14 7.05 0.99 5.35
N VAL A 15 6.14 1.36 4.45
CA VAL A 15 5.12 0.46 3.87
C VAL A 15 5.29 0.42 2.36
N LEU A 16 5.35 -0.79 1.80
CA LEU A 16 5.27 -1.01 0.35
C LEU A 16 4.05 -1.90 0.03
N PRO A 17 3.04 -1.37 -0.69
CA PRO A 17 1.97 -2.20 -1.22
C PRO A 17 2.44 -3.00 -2.45
N LEU A 18 2.11 -4.28 -2.48
CA LEU A 18 2.42 -5.22 -3.57
C LEU A 18 1.11 -5.81 -4.10
N SER A 19 0.50 -5.14 -5.09
CA SER A 19 -0.71 -5.65 -5.75
C SER A 19 -0.41 -6.78 -6.74
N VAL A 20 0.77 -6.78 -7.36
CA VAL A 20 1.16 -7.72 -8.43
C VAL A 20 0.91 -9.19 -8.09
N VAL A 21 1.09 -9.60 -6.84
CA VAL A 21 0.93 -11.00 -6.42
C VAL A 21 -0.53 -11.46 -6.37
N VAL A 22 -1.48 -10.52 -6.31
CA VAL A 22 -2.92 -10.82 -6.30
C VAL A 22 -3.62 -10.46 -7.62
N GLU A 23 -2.94 -9.92 -8.62
CA GLU A 23 -3.57 -9.48 -9.87
C GLU A 23 -3.97 -10.64 -10.79
N VAL A 24 -3.24 -11.77 -10.74
CA VAL A 24 -3.51 -12.95 -11.55
C VAL A 24 -4.09 -14.07 -10.69
N ALA A 25 -5.07 -14.82 -11.22
CA ALA A 25 -5.80 -15.85 -10.46
C ALA A 25 -4.88 -16.88 -9.80
N GLY A 26 -3.93 -17.46 -10.55
CA GLY A 26 -3.03 -18.48 -10.01
C GLY A 26 -2.11 -17.97 -8.90
N SER A 27 -1.58 -16.75 -9.02
CA SER A 27 -0.74 -16.16 -7.96
C SER A 27 -1.58 -15.80 -6.73
N ARG A 28 -2.82 -15.30 -6.92
CA ARG A 28 -3.76 -15.01 -5.85
C ARG A 28 -4.14 -16.25 -5.04
N GLU A 29 -4.44 -17.36 -5.70
CA GLU A 29 -4.71 -18.65 -5.04
C GLU A 29 -3.52 -19.13 -4.20
N MET A 30 -2.30 -18.92 -4.68
CA MET A 30 -1.10 -19.26 -3.94
C MET A 30 -0.98 -18.44 -2.65
N ILE A 31 -1.23 -17.12 -2.71
CA ILE A 31 -1.25 -16.26 -1.52
C ILE A 31 -2.37 -16.68 -0.55
N GLN A 32 -3.56 -16.98 -1.06
CA GLN A 32 -4.69 -17.44 -0.23
C GLN A 32 -4.34 -18.72 0.55
N ARG A 33 -3.66 -19.67 -0.09
CA ARG A 33 -3.19 -20.89 0.57
C ARG A 33 -2.14 -20.60 1.66
N LEU A 34 -1.22 -19.66 1.43
CA LEU A 34 -0.18 -19.31 2.41
C LEU A 34 -0.75 -18.69 3.69
N THR A 35 -1.88 -18.01 3.61
CA THR A 35 -2.55 -17.41 4.78
C THR A 35 -3.52 -18.35 5.46
N ASN A 36 -3.67 -19.60 5.00
CA ASN A 36 -4.70 -20.54 5.43
C ASN A 36 -6.12 -19.93 5.40
N GLY A 37 -6.33 -18.95 4.52
CA GLY A 37 -7.56 -18.17 4.47
C GLY A 37 -8.58 -18.79 3.53
N SER A 38 -9.87 -18.72 3.92
CA SER A 38 -10.99 -18.99 3.01
C SER A 38 -11.32 -17.78 2.12
N GLU A 39 -10.78 -16.60 2.44
CA GLU A 39 -11.08 -15.34 1.76
C GLU A 39 -10.05 -14.99 0.69
N LEU A 40 -10.47 -14.21 -0.31
CA LEU A 40 -9.61 -13.76 -1.39
C LEU A 40 -8.70 -12.61 -0.90
N PRO A 41 -7.37 -12.72 -1.05
CA PRO A 41 -6.47 -11.64 -0.68
C PRO A 41 -6.60 -10.46 -1.64
N TYR A 42 -6.73 -9.25 -1.09
CA TYR A 42 -6.90 -8.01 -1.86
C TYR A 42 -5.60 -7.21 -2.04
N LEU A 43 -4.65 -7.34 -1.11
CA LEU A 43 -3.35 -6.69 -1.16
C LEU A 43 -2.34 -7.41 -0.25
N VAL A 44 -1.07 -7.40 -0.65
CA VAL A 44 0.04 -7.77 0.24
C VAL A 44 0.82 -6.50 0.60
N LEU A 45 1.19 -6.37 1.88
CA LEU A 45 1.98 -5.25 2.38
C LEU A 45 3.34 -5.76 2.87
N ARG A 46 4.40 -5.08 2.47
CA ARG A 46 5.73 -5.25 3.06
C ARG A 46 6.02 -4.09 4.02
N PHE A 47 6.45 -4.45 5.22
CA PHE A 47 6.86 -3.49 6.25
C PHE A 47 8.37 -3.58 6.48
N ALA A 48 9.00 -2.44 6.72
CA ALA A 48 10.41 -2.36 7.09
C ALA A 48 10.64 -1.15 8.01
N ALA A 49 11.65 -1.20 8.86
CA ALA A 49 12.10 0.00 9.57
C ALA A 49 12.47 1.09 8.56
N ALA A 50 12.07 2.33 8.81
CA ALA A 50 12.44 3.45 7.96
C ALA A 50 13.94 3.78 8.10
N GLU A 51 14.57 4.20 7.00
CA GLU A 51 15.94 4.70 7.03
C GLU A 51 16.01 5.96 7.91
N PRO A 52 16.90 6.01 8.93
CA PRO A 52 16.92 7.09 9.92
C PRO A 52 17.15 8.48 9.34
N HIS A 53 17.86 8.57 8.21
CA HIS A 53 18.21 9.82 7.55
C HIS A 53 17.25 10.21 6.43
N GLY A 54 16.12 9.50 6.31
CA GLY A 54 15.20 9.66 5.20
C GLY A 54 15.79 9.18 3.88
N THR A 55 15.01 9.26 2.82
CA THR A 55 15.50 9.01 1.47
C THR A 55 15.58 10.34 0.72
N ASP A 56 16.66 10.56 -0.01
CA ASP A 56 16.77 11.69 -0.96
C ASP A 56 15.90 11.49 -2.22
N VAL A 57 15.05 10.45 -2.20
CA VAL A 57 14.15 10.15 -3.31
C VAL A 57 13.10 11.24 -3.39
N PRO A 58 12.96 11.93 -4.54
CA PRO A 58 11.92 12.94 -4.71
C PRO A 58 10.54 12.36 -4.43
N ARG A 59 9.69 13.14 -3.76
CA ARG A 59 8.30 12.73 -3.53
C ARG A 59 7.61 12.49 -4.86
N THR A 60 6.91 11.37 -4.97
CA THR A 60 6.09 11.07 -6.15
C THR A 60 5.10 12.22 -6.39
N PRO A 61 5.02 12.79 -7.61
CA PRO A 61 4.10 13.88 -7.90
C PRO A 61 2.64 13.52 -7.57
N ARG A 62 1.83 14.55 -7.32
CA ARG A 62 0.38 14.45 -7.14
C ARG A 62 -0.29 15.40 -8.11
N LEU A 63 -1.45 14.98 -8.64
CA LEU A 63 -2.29 15.89 -9.42
C LEU A 63 -2.80 17.02 -8.51
N PRO A 64 -2.91 18.24 -9.04
CA PRO A 64 -3.43 19.35 -8.27
C PRO A 64 -4.95 19.17 -8.03
N PRO A 65 -5.51 19.69 -6.92
CA PRO A 65 -6.90 19.43 -6.52
C PRO A 65 -7.92 19.84 -7.58
N GLU A 66 -7.65 20.89 -8.35
CA GLU A 66 -8.52 21.43 -9.40
C GLU A 66 -8.79 20.40 -10.52
N VAL A 67 -7.94 19.37 -10.64
CA VAL A 67 -8.10 18.27 -11.59
C VAL A 67 -8.93 17.11 -11.01
N THR A 68 -8.97 16.96 -9.69
CA THR A 68 -9.53 15.77 -9.01
C THR A 68 -10.74 16.04 -8.11
N VAL A 69 -10.98 17.30 -7.74
CA VAL A 69 -12.05 17.72 -6.82
C VAL A 69 -13.05 18.61 -7.57
N ARG A 70 -14.34 18.30 -7.42
CA ARG A 70 -15.45 19.15 -7.88
C ARG A 70 -16.24 19.63 -6.67
N VAL A 71 -16.36 20.95 -6.53
CA VAL A 71 -17.27 21.57 -5.55
C VAL A 71 -18.64 21.72 -6.22
N ILE A 72 -19.69 21.22 -5.55
CA ILE A 72 -21.08 21.39 -5.98
C ILE A 72 -21.74 22.20 -4.86
N GLU A 73 -22.35 23.33 -5.23
CA GLU A 73 -23.13 24.19 -4.33
C GLU A 73 -24.50 23.59 -3.99
#